data_AF-A0A6P8SQ00-F1
#
_entry.id   AF-A0A6P8SQ00-F1
#
_cell.length_a   1.000
_cell.length_b   1.000
_cell.length_c   1.000
_cell.angle_alpha   90.00
_cell.angle_beta   90.00
_cell.angle_gamma   90.00
#
_symmetry.space_group_name_H-M   'P 1'
#
loop_
_entity.id
_entity.type
_entity.pdbx_description
1 polymer ?
#
loop_
_entity_poly.entity_id
_entity_poly.type
_entity_poly.pdbx_seq_one_letter_code
_entity_poly.pdbx_strand_id
1 'polypeptide(L)'
;MAVTGLLLLYSFWLKHSLQLSVTCDQLLRLQFMAQKRNLTTVNCQDPKVWTIKSKGRLGNQMGEYATLYALAKLTGNQAYIMPEMYDWLSPIFKINLPVLSKYMIVKLPWRNYELHDWMSEEYKYIEGKYVKLSGFPCSWTFYHHIREEILREFTFHDFIRDETNKYLEQVKGTRKNATFIGVHVRRGDYVNVMPNIWKGVVADKTYLEKAMSYFRNKYQEPVFVVTSNGMEWCKKSIDASSGDVYFSEDGVESSPGKDFAILAHCNHTIMTIGTFGYWAGYLAGGETIYLTNFTLPDSWFLKLFHYDAAFLPEWIGIPADLSLLRNDLPWNKKKAKYWHNIN
;
A
#
# COMPACT_ATOMS: atom_id res chain seq x y z
N MET A 1 -12.41 -45.43 -18.05
CA MET A 1 -12.08 -44.46 -19.11
C MET A 1 -11.18 -43.28 -18.67
N ALA A 2 -10.61 -43.28 -17.45
CA ALA A 2 -9.70 -42.20 -17.00
C ALA A 2 -8.20 -42.58 -16.97
N VAL A 3 -7.86 -43.86 -17.11
CA VAL A 3 -6.46 -44.36 -16.98
C VAL A 3 -5.71 -44.29 -18.32
N THR A 4 -6.41 -44.35 -19.45
CA THR A 4 -5.80 -44.30 -20.78
C THR A 4 -5.45 -42.88 -21.26
N GLY A 5 -6.13 -41.85 -20.74
CA GLY A 5 -5.83 -40.44 -21.05
C GLY A 5 -4.53 -39.92 -20.41
N LEU A 6 -4.16 -40.43 -19.23
CA LEU A 6 -2.93 -40.03 -18.53
C LEU A 6 -1.65 -40.59 -19.17
N LEU A 7 -1.72 -41.78 -19.78
CA LEU A 7 -0.57 -42.39 -20.46
C LEU A 7 -0.21 -41.66 -21.77
N LEU A 8 -1.20 -41.13 -22.48
CA LEU A 8 -0.98 -40.33 -23.69
C LEU A 8 -0.33 -38.98 -23.36
N LEU A 9 -0.74 -38.32 -22.28
CA LEU A 9 -0.09 -37.10 -21.78
C LEU A 9 1.36 -37.35 -21.35
N TYR A 10 1.67 -38.51 -20.77
CA TYR A 10 3.03 -38.88 -20.37
C TYR A 10 3.97 -39.11 -21.57
N SER A 11 3.44 -39.68 -22.67
CA SER A 11 4.21 -39.82 -23.92
C SER A 11 4.45 -38.50 -24.65
N PHE A 12 3.54 -37.53 -24.48
CA PHE A 12 3.69 -36.16 -24.97
C PHE A 12 4.70 -35.36 -24.12
N TRP A 13 4.73 -35.61 -22.80
CA TRP A 13 5.62 -34.98 -21.82
C TRP A 13 7.11 -35.24 -22.08
N LEU A 14 7.47 -36.46 -22.51
CA LEU A 14 8.86 -36.81 -22.86
C LEU A 14 9.37 -36.11 -24.12
N LYS A 15 8.48 -35.57 -24.97
CA LYS A 15 8.85 -34.99 -26.26
C LYS A 15 8.96 -33.47 -26.23
N HIS A 16 8.26 -32.77 -25.33
CA HIS A 16 8.19 -31.31 -25.29
C HIS A 16 8.43 -30.83 -23.85
N SER A 17 9.64 -30.33 -23.60
CA SER A 17 10.16 -29.82 -22.33
C SER A 17 9.39 -28.58 -21.82
N LEU A 18 8.20 -28.81 -21.28
CA LEU A 18 7.38 -27.80 -20.60
C LEU A 18 7.61 -27.87 -19.09
N GLN A 19 8.17 -26.81 -18.51
CA GLN A 19 8.25 -26.62 -17.06
C GLN A 19 6.85 -26.32 -16.50
N LEU A 20 6.23 -27.33 -15.88
CA LEU A 20 5.09 -27.15 -14.99
C LEU A 20 5.61 -27.15 -13.54
N SER A 21 5.28 -26.11 -12.79
CA SER A 21 5.49 -26.06 -11.34
C SER A 21 4.48 -26.98 -10.65
N VAL A 22 4.86 -28.24 -10.42
CA VAL A 22 4.04 -29.20 -9.69
C VAL A 22 4.24 -28.97 -8.20
N THR A 23 3.15 -28.80 -7.43
CA THR A 23 3.23 -28.66 -5.97
C THR A 23 3.63 -29.98 -5.32
N CYS A 24 4.29 -29.94 -4.15
CA CYS A 24 4.79 -31.14 -3.45
C CYS A 24 3.68 -32.20 -3.21
N ASP A 25 2.45 -31.75 -2.95
CA ASP A 25 1.26 -32.61 -2.76
C ASP A 25 0.87 -33.40 -4.03
N GLN A 26 1.05 -32.82 -5.21
CA GLN A 26 0.75 -33.49 -6.48
C GLN A 26 1.81 -34.56 -6.81
N LEU A 27 3.06 -34.34 -6.41
CA LEU A 27 4.17 -35.29 -6.58
C LEU A 27 4.13 -36.46 -5.60
N LEU A 28 3.73 -36.24 -4.34
CA LEU A 28 3.51 -37.30 -3.34
C LEU A 28 2.42 -38.29 -3.78
N ARG A 29 1.36 -37.79 -4.44
CA ARG A 29 0.31 -38.66 -5.05
C ARG A 29 0.83 -39.49 -6.23
N LEU A 30 1.81 -38.99 -6.98
CA LEU A 30 2.44 -39.71 -8.09
C LEU A 30 3.48 -40.74 -7.62
N GLN A 31 4.14 -40.53 -6.47
CA GLN A 31 5.08 -41.49 -5.88
C GLN A 31 4.41 -42.82 -5.50
N PHE A 32 3.13 -42.80 -5.11
CA PHE A 32 2.37 -44.04 -4.86
C PHE A 32 2.18 -44.91 -6.10
N MET A 33 2.30 -44.35 -7.31
CA MET A 33 2.17 -45.10 -8.57
C MET A 33 3.52 -45.53 -9.18
N ALA A 34 4.65 -45.03 -8.67
CA ALA A 34 5.98 -45.26 -9.24
C ALA A 34 6.87 -46.12 -8.33
N GLN A 35 6.39 -47.30 -7.94
CA GLN A 35 7.21 -48.28 -7.22
C GLN A 35 7.99 -49.16 -8.20
N LYS A 36 8.95 -48.56 -8.92
CA LYS A 36 10.14 -49.20 -9.55
C LYS A 36 10.76 -48.23 -10.56
N ARG A 37 11.77 -47.48 -10.12
CA ARG A 37 13.04 -47.17 -10.81
C ARG A 37 13.69 -45.96 -10.14
N ASN A 38 15.01 -46.00 -10.04
CA ASN A 38 15.90 -44.96 -9.52
C ASN A 38 15.57 -43.59 -10.15
N LEU A 39 14.69 -42.83 -9.51
CA LEU A 39 14.47 -41.43 -9.80
C LEU A 39 15.39 -40.62 -8.88
N THR A 40 16.26 -39.85 -9.53
CA THR A 40 17.05 -38.76 -8.96
C THR A 40 16.36 -38.11 -7.77
N THR A 41 17.09 -38.00 -6.65
CA THR A 41 16.67 -37.29 -5.44
C THR A 41 16.07 -35.94 -5.81
N VAL A 42 14.74 -35.83 -5.75
CA VAL A 42 14.06 -34.54 -5.77
C VAL A 42 14.49 -33.86 -4.48
N ASN A 43 15.33 -32.83 -4.60
CA ASN A 43 15.74 -32.03 -3.46
C ASN A 43 14.54 -31.17 -3.03
N CYS A 44 13.65 -31.75 -2.23
CA CYS A 44 12.62 -31.01 -1.52
C CYS A 44 13.34 -30.18 -0.45
N GLN A 45 13.82 -28.99 -0.82
CA GLN A 45 14.17 -28.00 0.18
C GLN A 45 12.89 -27.72 1.00
N ASP A 46 12.99 -27.84 2.32
CA ASP A 46 11.90 -27.46 3.20
C ASP A 46 11.43 -26.04 2.85
N PRO A 47 10.11 -25.80 2.74
CA PRO A 47 9.62 -24.49 2.35
C PRO A 47 10.08 -23.43 3.36
N LYS A 48 10.70 -22.38 2.84
CA LYS A 48 11.07 -21.19 3.60
C LYS A 48 9.81 -20.33 3.77
N VAL A 49 9.46 -20.03 5.02
CA VAL A 49 8.24 -19.32 5.41
C VAL A 49 8.60 -17.90 5.84
N TRP A 50 8.03 -16.93 5.16
CA TRP A 50 8.25 -15.50 5.38
C TRP A 50 6.95 -14.84 5.80
N THR A 51 7.04 -13.91 6.74
CA THR A 51 5.91 -13.10 7.19
C THR A 51 6.39 -11.69 7.55
N ILE A 52 5.46 -10.77 7.74
CA ILE A 52 5.72 -9.40 8.20
C ILE A 52 4.77 -9.08 9.34
N LYS A 53 5.24 -8.33 10.35
CA LYS A 53 4.35 -7.80 11.41
C LYS A 53 3.23 -6.96 10.78
N SER A 54 2.08 -6.96 11.42
CA SER A 54 0.96 -6.06 11.12
C SER A 54 1.08 -4.83 12.03
N LYS A 55 1.68 -3.73 11.55
CA LYS A 55 1.80 -2.49 12.32
C LYS A 55 1.08 -1.31 11.65
N GLY A 56 0.55 -0.41 12.48
CA GLY A 56 -0.13 0.79 11.99
C GLY A 56 -1.49 0.51 11.34
N ARG A 57 -1.97 1.46 10.54
CA ARG A 57 -3.34 1.47 9.98
C ARG A 57 -3.34 1.03 8.51
N LEU A 58 -4.51 1.08 7.85
CA LEU A 58 -4.75 0.59 6.49
C LEU A 58 -3.59 0.80 5.49
N GLY A 59 -3.12 2.04 5.28
CA GLY A 59 -2.04 2.31 4.32
C GLY A 59 -0.71 1.61 4.66
N ASN A 60 -0.41 1.44 5.96
CA ASN A 60 0.78 0.69 6.39
C ASN A 60 0.58 -0.81 6.18
N GLN A 61 -0.62 -1.33 6.44
CA GLN A 61 -0.96 -2.73 6.18
C GLN A 61 -0.77 -3.08 4.69
N MET A 62 -1.18 -2.17 3.80
CA MET A 62 -0.98 -2.33 2.35
C MET A 62 0.50 -2.30 1.97
N GLY A 63 1.29 -1.40 2.56
CA GLY A 63 2.74 -1.33 2.37
C GLY A 63 3.47 -2.61 2.81
N GLU A 64 3.15 -3.07 4.02
CA GLU A 64 3.68 -4.31 4.58
C GLU A 64 3.30 -5.53 3.71
N TYR A 65 2.03 -5.62 3.29
CA TYR A 65 1.53 -6.68 2.42
C TYR A 65 2.27 -6.71 1.08
N ALA A 66 2.32 -5.57 0.36
CA ALA A 66 2.94 -5.49 -0.96
C ALA A 66 4.44 -5.81 -0.90
N THR A 67 5.11 -5.36 0.16
CA THR A 67 6.52 -5.66 0.41
C THR A 67 6.73 -7.16 0.64
N LEU A 68 5.93 -7.78 1.51
CA LEU A 68 6.01 -9.22 1.75
C LEU A 68 5.76 -10.01 0.46
N TYR A 69 4.73 -9.62 -0.30
CA TYR A 69 4.36 -10.25 -1.57
C TYR A 69 5.53 -10.20 -2.57
N ALA A 70 6.11 -9.02 -2.78
CA ALA A 70 7.18 -8.84 -3.74
C ALA A 70 8.48 -9.55 -3.33
N LEU A 71 8.85 -9.48 -2.05
CA LEU A 71 10.03 -10.20 -1.55
C LEU A 71 9.87 -11.72 -1.69
N ALA A 72 8.69 -12.26 -1.38
CA ALA A 72 8.42 -13.68 -1.53
C ALA A 72 8.52 -14.14 -2.99
N LYS A 73 8.00 -13.34 -3.93
CA LYS A 73 8.14 -13.57 -5.38
C LYS A 73 9.60 -13.54 -5.82
N LEU A 74 10.35 -12.52 -5.40
CA LEU A 74 11.75 -12.34 -5.76
C LEU A 74 12.63 -13.50 -5.25
N THR A 75 12.34 -14.01 -4.06
CA THR A 75 13.18 -15.00 -3.37
C THR A 75 12.68 -16.45 -3.52
N GLY A 76 11.53 -16.66 -4.15
CA GLY A 76 10.89 -17.98 -4.25
C GLY A 76 10.38 -18.54 -2.93
N ASN A 77 10.28 -17.71 -1.89
CA ASN A 77 9.85 -18.11 -0.55
C ASN A 77 8.32 -18.06 -0.42
N GLN A 78 7.77 -18.80 0.54
CA GLN A 78 6.34 -18.78 0.83
C GLN A 78 6.00 -17.62 1.77
N ALA A 79 5.16 -16.69 1.33
CA ALA A 79 4.65 -15.60 2.16
C ALA A 79 3.35 -16.00 2.88
N TYR A 80 3.28 -15.64 4.16
CA TYR A 80 2.06 -15.71 4.97
C TYR A 80 1.83 -14.39 5.69
N ILE A 81 0.61 -13.91 5.69
CA ILE A 81 0.24 -12.69 6.42
C ILE A 81 -0.12 -13.02 7.87
N MET A 82 0.08 -12.04 8.75
CA MET A 82 -0.39 -12.14 10.14
C MET A 82 -1.93 -12.07 10.20
N PRO A 83 -2.58 -12.75 11.16
CA PRO A 83 -4.04 -12.68 11.32
C PRO A 83 -4.58 -11.25 11.41
N GLU A 84 -3.87 -10.37 12.11
CA GLU A 84 -4.26 -8.98 12.29
C GLU A 84 -4.26 -8.21 10.96
N MET A 85 -3.32 -8.51 10.05
CA MET A 85 -3.27 -7.90 8.72
C MET A 85 -4.45 -8.39 7.86
N TYR A 86 -4.82 -9.66 7.99
CA TYR A 86 -6.01 -10.19 7.33
C TYR A 86 -7.27 -9.45 7.79
N ASP A 87 -7.44 -9.23 9.10
CA ASP A 87 -8.58 -8.49 9.65
C ASP A 87 -8.66 -7.04 9.14
N TRP A 88 -7.52 -6.42 8.84
CA TRP A 88 -7.47 -5.08 8.22
C TRP A 88 -7.84 -5.08 6.73
N LEU A 89 -7.32 -6.04 5.96
CA LEU A 89 -7.33 -5.98 4.50
C LEU A 89 -8.46 -6.80 3.88
N SER A 90 -8.75 -7.99 4.40
CA SER A 90 -9.74 -8.91 3.83
C SER A 90 -11.16 -8.36 3.79
N PRO A 91 -11.62 -7.48 4.70
CA PRO A 91 -12.94 -6.87 4.58
C PRO A 91 -13.07 -5.93 3.39
N ILE A 92 -11.94 -5.41 2.88
CA ILE A 92 -11.89 -4.40 1.82
C ILE A 92 -11.51 -5.03 0.48
N PHE A 93 -10.50 -5.91 0.49
CA PHE A 93 -9.85 -6.44 -0.69
C PHE A 93 -9.92 -7.97 -0.80
N LYS A 94 -9.86 -8.47 -2.03
CA LYS A 94 -9.75 -9.89 -2.39
C LYS A 94 -8.29 -10.36 -2.37
N ILE A 95 -7.62 -10.18 -1.23
CA ILE A 95 -6.22 -10.61 -1.02
C ILE A 95 -6.07 -12.13 -1.01
N ASN A 96 -4.95 -12.66 -1.52
CA ASN A 96 -4.76 -14.11 -1.71
C ASN A 96 -3.68 -14.75 -0.82
N LEU A 97 -2.77 -13.98 -0.24
CA LEU A 97 -1.74 -14.56 0.65
C LEU A 97 -2.38 -15.31 1.83
N PRO A 98 -1.90 -16.53 2.14
CA PRO A 98 -2.45 -17.34 3.23
C PRO A 98 -2.17 -16.71 4.60
N VAL A 99 -3.09 -16.93 5.54
CA VAL A 99 -2.94 -16.46 6.92
C VAL A 99 -2.09 -17.44 7.72
N LEU A 100 -1.10 -16.91 8.45
CA LEU A 100 -0.24 -17.69 9.31
C LEU A 100 -1.00 -18.15 10.57
N SER A 101 -0.95 -19.45 10.89
CA SER A 101 -1.63 -19.97 12.08
C SER A 101 -1.00 -19.46 13.38
N LYS A 102 -1.83 -19.20 14.40
CA LYS A 102 -1.36 -18.78 15.75
C LYS A 102 -0.33 -19.75 16.33
N TYR A 103 -0.46 -21.04 16.06
CA TYR A 103 0.50 -22.05 16.48
C TYR A 103 1.88 -21.84 15.82
N MET A 104 1.93 -21.64 14.50
CA MET A 104 3.18 -21.38 13.77
C MET A 104 3.85 -20.08 14.22
N ILE A 105 3.07 -19.03 14.47
CA ILE A 105 3.58 -17.75 14.98
C ILE A 105 4.40 -17.94 16.26
N VAL A 106 3.93 -18.80 17.17
CA VAL A 106 4.58 -19.05 18.48
C VAL A 106 5.70 -20.08 18.40
N LYS A 107 5.57 -21.11 17.55
CA LYS A 107 6.47 -22.28 17.56
C LYS A 107 7.65 -22.19 16.61
N LEU A 108 7.54 -21.43 15.52
CA LEU A 108 8.63 -21.32 14.57
C LEU A 108 9.75 -20.41 15.10
N PRO A 109 11.03 -20.77 14.90
CA PRO A 109 12.17 -19.99 15.36
C PRO A 109 12.44 -18.82 14.40
N TRP A 110 11.64 -17.75 14.53
CA TRP A 110 11.71 -16.59 13.64
C TRP A 110 13.03 -15.84 13.75
N ARG A 111 13.67 -15.59 12.59
CA ARG A 111 14.70 -14.57 12.44
C ARG A 111 14.02 -13.25 12.12
N ASN A 112 14.17 -12.26 13.00
CA ASN A 112 13.53 -10.96 12.84
C ASN A 112 14.41 -10.02 12.03
N TYR A 113 13.80 -9.26 11.13
CA TYR A 113 14.44 -8.19 10.38
C TYR A 113 13.59 -6.93 10.47
N GLU A 114 14.23 -5.78 10.66
CA GLU A 114 13.60 -4.47 10.60
C GLU A 114 13.93 -3.84 9.26
N LEU A 115 12.88 -3.52 8.52
CA LEU A 115 12.95 -2.92 7.20
C LEU A 115 12.79 -1.42 7.31
N HIS A 116 13.64 -0.73 6.58
CA HIS A 116 13.48 0.67 6.26
C HIS A 116 12.23 0.92 5.38
N ASP A 117 11.60 2.09 5.52
CA ASP A 117 10.47 2.52 4.70
C ASP A 117 10.83 2.67 3.21
N TRP A 118 12.04 3.16 2.93
CA TRP A 118 12.60 3.30 1.58
C TRP A 118 13.00 1.97 0.92
N MET A 119 13.04 0.88 1.68
CA MET A 119 13.49 -0.45 1.24
C MET A 119 14.90 -0.47 0.62
N SER A 120 15.91 -0.78 1.43
CA SER A 120 17.30 -0.97 0.97
C SER A 120 17.43 -2.17 0.03
N GLU A 121 18.24 -2.04 -1.03
CA GLU A 121 18.53 -3.09 -2.01
C GLU A 121 19.09 -4.38 -1.37
N GLU A 122 19.76 -4.26 -0.21
CA GLU A 122 20.28 -5.42 0.53
C GLU A 122 19.19 -6.40 0.97
N TYR A 123 17.93 -5.94 1.09
CA TYR A 123 16.81 -6.77 1.52
C TYR A 123 16.43 -7.86 0.52
N LYS A 124 16.89 -7.75 -0.73
CA LYS A 124 16.77 -8.81 -1.75
C LYS A 124 17.56 -10.06 -1.38
N TYR A 125 18.54 -9.94 -0.49
CA TYR A 125 19.44 -11.00 -0.06
C TYR A 125 19.18 -11.48 1.37
N ILE A 126 18.02 -11.16 1.95
CA ILE A 126 17.66 -11.67 3.28
C ILE A 126 17.64 -13.20 3.27
N GLU A 127 18.40 -13.79 4.20
CA GLU A 127 18.48 -15.24 4.36
C GLU A 127 17.75 -15.73 5.61
N GLY A 128 17.12 -16.89 5.49
CA GLY A 128 16.50 -17.57 6.61
C GLY A 128 15.39 -18.51 6.18
N LYS A 129 15.22 -19.59 6.93
CA LYS A 129 14.10 -20.52 6.74
C LYS A 129 12.79 -19.95 7.27
N TYR A 130 12.84 -19.26 8.40
CA TYR A 130 11.69 -18.62 9.05
C TYR A 130 12.01 -17.15 9.28
N VAL A 131 11.48 -16.27 8.43
CA VAL A 131 11.79 -14.83 8.45
C VAL A 131 10.56 -14.04 8.87
N LYS A 132 10.75 -13.14 9.84
CA LYS A 132 9.72 -12.22 10.33
C LYS A 132 10.18 -10.78 10.13
N LEU A 133 9.62 -10.14 9.11
CA LEU A 133 9.90 -8.75 8.76
C LEU A 133 9.12 -7.80 9.69
N SER A 134 9.59 -6.57 9.81
CA SER A 134 8.96 -5.50 10.58
C SER A 134 9.38 -4.13 10.04
N GLY A 135 8.83 -3.05 10.58
CA GLY A 135 9.03 -1.69 10.08
C GLY A 135 7.74 -1.16 9.46
N PHE A 136 7.84 -0.14 8.63
CA PHE A 136 6.72 0.40 7.85
C PHE A 136 7.11 0.53 6.36
N PRO A 137 7.53 -0.57 5.70
CA PRO A 137 7.97 -0.52 4.32
C PRO A 137 6.84 -0.06 3.40
N CYS A 138 7.11 0.97 2.59
CA CYS A 138 6.14 1.52 1.65
C CYS A 138 6.85 2.15 0.44
N SER A 139 7.79 1.41 -0.14
CA SER A 139 8.53 1.87 -1.32
C SER A 139 8.09 1.15 -2.59
N TRP A 140 7.72 1.93 -3.60
CA TRP A 140 7.34 1.41 -4.92
C TRP A 140 8.47 0.62 -5.58
N THR A 141 9.72 0.95 -5.27
CA THR A 141 10.92 0.36 -5.90
C THR A 141 10.98 -1.16 -5.78
N PHE A 142 10.36 -1.73 -4.74
CA PHE A 142 10.37 -3.17 -4.49
C PHE A 142 9.19 -3.94 -5.07
N TYR A 143 8.07 -3.30 -5.43
CA TYR A 143 6.87 -4.03 -5.91
C TYR A 143 6.29 -3.48 -7.22
N HIS A 144 6.74 -2.32 -7.70
CA HIS A 144 6.18 -1.71 -8.91
C HIS A 144 6.49 -2.51 -10.18
N HIS A 145 7.60 -3.25 -10.21
CA HIS A 145 7.93 -4.13 -11.32
C HIS A 145 6.93 -5.30 -11.50
N ILE A 146 6.14 -5.61 -10.46
CA ILE A 146 5.02 -6.57 -10.50
C ILE A 146 3.67 -5.88 -10.25
N ARG A 147 3.54 -4.60 -10.64
CA ARG A 147 2.36 -3.76 -10.36
C ARG A 147 1.03 -4.45 -10.65
N GLU A 148 0.90 -5.13 -11.79
CA GLU A 148 -0.33 -5.83 -12.17
C GLU A 148 -0.74 -6.93 -11.17
N GLU A 149 0.22 -7.60 -10.53
CA GLU A 149 -0.07 -8.54 -9.44
C GLU A 149 -0.51 -7.80 -8.18
N ILE A 150 0.17 -6.72 -7.82
CA ILE A 150 -0.18 -5.90 -6.65
C ILE A 150 -1.60 -5.33 -6.77
N LEU A 151 -1.98 -4.85 -7.95
CA LEU A 151 -3.34 -4.36 -8.20
C LEU A 151 -4.39 -5.48 -8.07
N ARG A 152 -4.07 -6.70 -8.49
CA ARG A 152 -4.96 -7.86 -8.30
C ARG A 152 -5.17 -8.18 -6.83
N GLU A 153 -4.11 -8.16 -6.01
CA GLU A 153 -4.22 -8.39 -4.57
C GLU A 153 -5.08 -7.33 -3.86
N PHE A 154 -5.08 -6.09 -4.35
CA PHE A 154 -5.90 -5.00 -3.83
C PHE A 154 -7.18 -4.74 -4.64
N THR A 155 -7.74 -5.77 -5.27
CA THR A 155 -9.06 -5.68 -5.90
C THR A 155 -10.15 -5.61 -4.83
N PHE A 156 -11.01 -4.58 -4.87
CA PHE A 156 -12.11 -4.43 -3.92
C PHE A 156 -13.16 -5.54 -4.03
N HIS A 157 -13.85 -5.81 -2.92
CA HIS A 157 -15.08 -6.62 -2.97
C HIS A 157 -16.17 -5.93 -3.78
N ASP A 158 -17.02 -6.74 -4.45
CA ASP A 158 -18.04 -6.22 -5.37
C ASP A 158 -19.01 -5.27 -4.68
N PHE A 159 -19.43 -5.58 -3.44
CA PHE A 159 -20.34 -4.70 -2.69
C PHE A 159 -19.74 -3.32 -2.37
N ILE A 160 -18.42 -3.24 -2.13
CA ILE A 160 -17.72 -1.97 -1.88
C ILE A 160 -17.60 -1.17 -3.17
N ARG A 161 -17.24 -1.84 -4.27
CA ARG A 161 -17.20 -1.24 -5.60
C ARG A 161 -18.57 -0.68 -5.97
N ASP A 162 -19.63 -1.45 -5.78
CA ASP A 162 -20.97 -1.06 -6.17
C ASP A 162 -21.51 0.10 -5.30
N GLU A 163 -21.25 0.09 -3.98
CA GLU A 163 -21.54 1.23 -3.10
C GLU A 163 -20.78 2.50 -3.52
N THR A 164 -19.48 2.35 -3.83
CA THR A 164 -18.63 3.47 -4.25
C THR A 164 -19.09 4.05 -5.59
N ASN A 165 -19.38 3.20 -6.58
CA ASN A 165 -19.89 3.62 -7.88
C ASN A 165 -21.23 4.35 -7.75
N LYS A 166 -22.12 3.89 -6.86
CA LYS A 166 -23.38 4.57 -6.58
C LYS A 166 -23.15 5.97 -6.02
N TYR A 167 -22.21 6.13 -5.09
CA TYR A 167 -21.83 7.43 -4.56
C TYR A 167 -21.23 8.34 -5.65
N LEU A 168 -20.32 7.81 -6.48
CA LEU A 168 -19.70 8.56 -7.57
C LEU A 168 -20.74 9.03 -8.61
N GLU A 169 -21.71 8.19 -8.98
CA GLU A 169 -22.82 8.59 -9.85
C GLU A 169 -23.74 9.64 -9.20
N GLN A 170 -23.92 9.61 -7.88
CA GLN A 170 -24.65 10.66 -7.17
C GLN A 170 -23.93 12.02 -7.25
N VAL A 171 -22.62 12.06 -6.99
CA VAL A 171 -21.86 13.33 -7.01
C VAL A 171 -21.55 13.82 -8.42
N LYS A 172 -21.53 12.91 -9.41
CA LYS A 172 -21.51 13.26 -10.83
C LYS A 172 -22.67 14.18 -11.21
N GLY A 173 -23.87 13.89 -10.69
CA GLY A 173 -25.08 14.65 -10.97
C GLY A 173 -25.40 14.67 -12.47
N THR A 174 -25.51 15.86 -13.05
CA THR A 174 -25.86 16.05 -14.47
C THR A 174 -24.65 16.16 -15.41
N ARG A 175 -23.42 16.08 -14.88
CA ARG A 175 -22.17 16.19 -15.65
C ARG A 175 -22.05 15.03 -16.62
N LYS A 176 -21.71 15.33 -17.87
CA LYS A 176 -21.60 14.29 -18.93
C LYS A 176 -20.20 13.70 -18.98
N ASN A 177 -19.18 14.53 -18.76
CA ASN A 177 -17.77 14.20 -18.89
C ASN A 177 -17.03 14.42 -17.55
N ALA A 178 -17.66 13.99 -16.44
CA ALA A 178 -17.09 14.13 -15.12
C ALA A 178 -15.74 13.43 -15.01
N THR A 179 -14.72 14.15 -14.54
CA THR A 179 -13.42 13.58 -14.16
C THR A 179 -13.33 13.62 -12.64
N PHE A 180 -13.26 12.46 -11.99
CA PHE A 180 -13.21 12.38 -10.53
C PHE A 180 -11.78 12.51 -10.01
N ILE A 181 -11.58 13.39 -9.04
CA ILE A 181 -10.30 13.61 -8.37
C ILE A 181 -10.48 13.34 -6.88
N GLY A 182 -9.84 12.29 -6.38
CA GLY A 182 -9.81 11.98 -4.95
C GLY A 182 -8.86 12.93 -4.24
N VAL A 183 -9.32 13.62 -3.21
CA VAL A 183 -8.52 14.56 -2.42
C VAL A 183 -8.37 14.01 -1.01
N HIS A 184 -7.22 13.44 -0.71
CA HIS A 184 -6.89 12.93 0.62
C HIS A 184 -6.11 13.97 1.44
N VAL A 185 -6.74 14.49 2.49
CA VAL A 185 -6.13 15.48 3.39
C VAL A 185 -5.83 14.84 4.75
N ARG A 186 -4.58 14.45 4.98
CA ARG A 186 -4.09 14.00 6.29
C ARG A 186 -3.92 15.16 7.26
N ARG A 187 -4.66 15.12 8.37
CA ARG A 187 -4.50 16.00 9.53
C ARG A 187 -4.37 15.14 10.80
N GLY A 188 -5.39 15.10 11.66
CA GLY A 188 -5.36 14.36 12.92
C GLY A 188 -4.08 14.62 13.73
N ASP A 189 -3.42 13.55 14.14
CA ASP A 189 -2.16 13.56 14.88
C ASP A 189 -1.02 14.32 14.17
N TYR A 190 -1.02 14.36 12.82
CA TYR A 190 0.04 15.02 12.04
C TYR A 190 0.09 16.53 12.26
N VAL A 191 -1.03 17.16 12.63
CA VAL A 191 -1.06 18.59 12.97
C VAL A 191 -0.12 18.91 14.13
N ASN A 192 0.07 17.95 15.05
CA ASN A 192 0.99 18.08 16.18
C ASN A 192 2.35 17.44 15.89
N VAL A 193 2.36 16.24 15.30
CA VAL A 193 3.57 15.43 15.10
C VAL A 193 4.54 16.10 14.12
N MET A 194 4.03 16.66 13.00
CA MET A 194 4.88 17.28 11.98
C MET A 194 5.72 18.44 12.54
N PRO A 195 5.16 19.49 13.15
CA PRO A 195 5.95 20.60 13.65
C PRO A 195 6.79 20.25 14.88
N ASN A 196 6.26 19.45 15.81
CA ASN A 196 6.90 19.22 17.10
C ASN A 196 7.99 18.14 17.09
N ILE A 197 7.92 17.19 16.14
CA ILE A 197 8.84 16.03 16.08
C ILE A 197 9.66 16.08 14.81
N TRP A 198 8.99 16.24 13.66
CA TRP A 198 9.62 16.10 12.35
C TRP A 198 10.10 17.41 11.73
N LYS A 199 10.02 18.54 12.46
CA LYS A 199 10.36 19.86 11.92
C LYS A 199 9.70 20.10 10.56
N GLY A 200 8.42 19.73 10.46
CA GLY A 200 7.68 19.74 9.23
C GLY A 200 6.29 20.32 9.37
N VAL A 201 5.61 20.45 8.23
CA VAL A 201 4.27 21.01 8.12
C VAL A 201 3.32 19.97 7.54
N VAL A 202 2.02 20.20 7.72
CA VAL A 202 0.98 19.54 6.94
C VAL A 202 0.57 20.44 5.78
N ALA A 203 -0.12 19.89 4.79
CA ALA A 203 -0.66 20.68 3.69
C ALA A 203 -1.51 21.86 4.19
N ASP A 204 -1.30 23.02 3.58
CA ASP A 204 -2.02 24.25 3.84
C ASP A 204 -3.09 24.50 2.76
N LYS A 205 -3.83 25.61 2.92
CA LYS A 205 -4.83 26.04 1.94
C LYS A 205 -4.21 26.30 0.57
N THR A 206 -3.03 26.95 0.54
CA THR A 206 -2.33 27.30 -0.70
C THR A 206 -1.95 26.07 -1.52
N TYR A 207 -1.47 25.01 -0.87
CA TYR A 207 -1.19 23.73 -1.52
C TYR A 207 -2.46 23.15 -2.17
N LEU A 208 -3.56 23.07 -1.40
CA LEU A 208 -4.82 22.50 -1.90
C LEU A 208 -5.37 23.32 -3.07
N GLU A 209 -5.34 24.64 -2.97
CA GLU A 209 -5.75 25.53 -4.06
C GLU A 209 -4.93 25.31 -5.33
N LYS A 210 -3.60 25.23 -5.23
CA LYS A 210 -2.71 24.95 -6.38
C LYS A 210 -3.00 23.58 -7.00
N ALA A 211 -3.11 22.55 -6.16
CA ALA A 211 -3.35 21.17 -6.61
C ALA A 211 -4.72 21.03 -7.29
N MET A 212 -5.79 21.61 -6.71
CA MET A 212 -7.12 21.58 -7.32
C MET A 212 -7.19 22.43 -8.59
N SER A 213 -6.51 23.59 -8.61
CA SER A 213 -6.44 24.44 -9.80
C SER A 213 -5.77 23.75 -10.99
N TYR A 214 -4.77 22.89 -10.75
CA TYR A 214 -4.17 22.07 -11.81
C TYR A 214 -5.23 21.26 -12.56
N PHE A 215 -6.09 20.54 -11.84
CA PHE A 215 -7.15 19.73 -12.44
C PHE A 215 -8.28 20.57 -13.03
N ARG A 216 -8.66 21.68 -12.38
CA ARG A 216 -9.65 22.64 -12.92
C ARG A 216 -9.23 23.27 -14.24
N ASN A 217 -7.93 23.52 -14.42
CA ASN A 217 -7.39 24.08 -15.66
C ASN A 217 -7.27 23.03 -16.77
N LYS A 218 -7.20 21.74 -16.41
CA LYS A 218 -6.95 20.64 -17.34
C LYS A 218 -8.21 19.93 -17.82
N TYR A 219 -9.19 19.75 -16.94
CA TYR A 219 -10.40 18.99 -17.20
C TYR A 219 -11.64 19.90 -17.25
N GLN A 220 -12.59 19.59 -18.13
CA GLN A 220 -13.77 20.42 -18.38
C GLN A 220 -14.78 20.38 -17.21
N GLU A 221 -15.02 19.19 -16.66
CA GLU A 221 -15.98 18.96 -15.57
C GLU A 221 -15.31 18.17 -14.42
N PRO A 222 -14.31 18.74 -13.73
CA PRO A 222 -13.68 18.06 -12.60
C PRO A 222 -14.68 17.93 -11.44
N VAL A 223 -14.59 16.82 -10.70
CA VAL A 223 -15.34 16.56 -9.47
C VAL A 223 -14.36 16.13 -8.40
N PHE A 224 -14.20 16.94 -7.37
CA PHE A 224 -13.30 16.68 -6.25
C PHE A 224 -14.06 15.96 -5.14
N VAL A 225 -13.56 14.81 -4.72
CA VAL A 225 -14.11 14.07 -3.59
C VAL A 225 -13.09 14.08 -2.45
N VAL A 226 -13.41 14.85 -1.40
CA VAL A 226 -12.51 15.13 -0.29
C VAL A 226 -12.74 14.15 0.86
N THR A 227 -11.67 13.46 1.27
CA THR A 227 -11.64 12.62 2.47
C THR A 227 -10.59 13.16 3.44
N SER A 228 -10.87 13.12 4.74
CA SER A 228 -9.95 13.65 5.75
C SER A 228 -10.31 13.23 7.17
N ASN A 229 -9.30 12.94 7.99
CA ASN A 229 -9.45 12.87 9.45
C ASN A 229 -9.38 14.25 10.13
N GLY A 230 -9.57 15.32 9.37
CA GLY A 230 -9.71 16.71 9.80
C GLY A 230 -10.73 17.44 8.93
N MET A 231 -11.90 16.83 8.73
CA MET A 231 -12.92 17.28 7.77
C MET A 231 -13.38 18.73 8.01
N GLU A 232 -13.54 19.15 9.26
CA GLU A 232 -13.93 20.52 9.60
C GLU A 232 -12.91 21.58 9.16
N TRP A 233 -11.62 21.23 9.15
CA TRP A 233 -10.62 22.12 8.59
C TRP A 233 -10.72 22.18 7.06
N CYS A 234 -11.03 21.05 6.41
CA CYS A 234 -11.18 20.99 4.95
C CYS A 234 -12.36 21.84 4.47
N LYS A 235 -13.53 21.72 5.12
CA LYS A 235 -14.72 22.54 4.82
C LYS A 235 -14.47 24.04 4.95
N LYS A 236 -13.56 24.45 5.84
CA LYS A 236 -13.17 25.86 6.04
C LYS A 236 -12.09 26.34 5.04
N SER A 237 -11.26 25.43 4.56
CA SER A 237 -10.05 25.77 3.81
C SER A 237 -10.21 25.57 2.30
N ILE A 238 -11.08 24.65 1.87
CA ILE A 238 -11.31 24.33 0.46
C ILE A 238 -12.48 25.16 -0.05
N ASP A 239 -12.25 25.90 -1.13
CA ASP A 239 -13.31 26.62 -1.84
C ASP A 239 -14.19 25.66 -2.65
N ALA A 240 -15.43 25.49 -2.19
CA ALA A 240 -16.47 24.68 -2.79
C ALA A 240 -17.53 25.52 -3.54
N SER A 241 -17.32 26.83 -3.72
CA SER A 241 -18.30 27.74 -4.34
C SER A 241 -18.62 27.39 -5.81
N SER A 242 -17.72 26.70 -6.49
CA SER A 242 -17.91 26.23 -7.89
C SER A 242 -18.83 25.01 -8.01
N GLY A 243 -19.27 24.42 -6.89
CA GLY A 243 -20.16 23.25 -6.88
C GLY A 243 -19.50 21.95 -7.36
N ASP A 244 -18.18 21.93 -7.46
CA ASP A 244 -17.36 20.79 -7.93
C ASP A 244 -16.70 20.02 -6.79
N VAL A 245 -16.94 20.38 -5.53
CA VAL A 245 -16.33 19.76 -4.34
C VAL A 245 -17.38 19.05 -3.50
N TYR A 246 -17.12 17.78 -3.20
CA TYR A 246 -17.94 16.92 -2.35
C TYR A 246 -17.08 16.39 -1.21
N PHE A 247 -17.54 16.57 0.03
CA PHE A 247 -16.87 16.05 1.22
C PHE A 247 -17.48 14.68 1.56
N SER A 248 -16.68 13.64 1.73
CA SER A 248 -17.18 12.33 2.17
C SER A 248 -17.76 12.47 3.59
N GLU A 249 -18.96 11.93 3.81
CA GLU A 249 -19.66 12.06 5.09
C GLU A 249 -19.08 11.09 6.11
N ASP A 250 -18.35 11.65 7.09
CA ASP A 250 -18.48 11.46 8.54
C ASP A 250 -17.21 11.94 9.27
N GLY A 251 -16.05 11.97 8.59
CA GLY A 251 -14.76 12.27 9.21
C GLY A 251 -14.43 11.31 10.37
N VAL A 252 -15.18 10.21 10.49
CA VAL A 252 -15.04 9.23 11.56
C VAL A 252 -14.05 8.20 11.06
N GLU A 253 -12.93 8.11 11.76
CA GLU A 253 -11.86 7.17 11.42
C GLU A 253 -12.25 5.67 11.56
N SER A 254 -13.50 5.35 11.90
CA SER A 254 -14.01 3.98 12.09
C SER A 254 -14.31 3.25 10.79
N SER A 255 -14.46 3.96 9.66
CA SER A 255 -14.72 3.36 8.34
C SER A 255 -13.68 3.72 7.27
N PRO A 256 -12.37 3.45 7.52
CA PRO A 256 -11.31 3.85 6.60
C PRO A 256 -11.42 3.17 5.24
N GLY A 257 -12.06 1.99 5.15
CA GLY A 257 -12.26 1.27 3.89
C GLY A 257 -13.19 1.98 2.92
N LYS A 258 -14.23 2.67 3.42
CA LYS A 258 -15.19 3.40 2.58
C LYS A 258 -14.55 4.64 1.95
N ASP A 259 -13.90 5.46 2.77
CA ASP A 259 -13.13 6.62 2.28
C ASP A 259 -12.03 6.19 1.30
N PHE A 260 -11.31 5.10 1.62
CA PHE A 260 -10.25 4.59 0.76
C PHE A 260 -10.79 4.12 -0.60
N ALA A 261 -11.92 3.40 -0.61
CA ALA A 261 -12.56 2.96 -1.83
C ALA A 261 -12.97 4.13 -2.72
N ILE A 262 -13.59 5.17 -2.14
CA ILE A 262 -13.95 6.40 -2.87
C ILE A 262 -12.74 7.01 -3.58
N LEU A 263 -11.62 7.20 -2.86
CA LEU A 263 -10.41 7.76 -3.46
C LEU A 263 -9.85 6.87 -4.57
N ALA A 264 -9.75 5.56 -4.34
CA ALA A 264 -9.16 4.62 -5.28
C ALA A 264 -10.00 4.40 -6.56
N HIS A 265 -11.30 4.73 -6.52
CA HIS A 265 -12.19 4.70 -7.70
C HIS A 265 -12.21 6.03 -8.47
N CYS A 266 -11.55 7.08 -7.96
CA CYS A 266 -11.39 8.32 -8.71
C CYS A 266 -10.39 8.14 -9.88
N ASN A 267 -10.46 9.02 -10.88
CA ASN A 267 -9.53 9.00 -12.01
C ASN A 267 -8.13 9.51 -11.63
N HIS A 268 -8.08 10.52 -10.76
CA HIS A 268 -6.84 11.20 -10.34
C HIS A 268 -6.82 11.39 -8.82
N THR A 269 -5.64 11.67 -8.28
CA THR A 269 -5.45 11.85 -6.83
C THR A 269 -4.69 13.12 -6.50
N ILE A 270 -5.18 13.84 -5.49
CA ILE A 270 -4.41 14.81 -4.72
C ILE A 270 -4.22 14.20 -3.34
N MET A 271 -2.98 13.98 -2.92
CA MET A 271 -2.66 13.48 -1.58
C MET A 271 -1.77 14.45 -0.83
N THR A 272 -1.91 14.51 0.50
CA THR A 272 -1.03 15.35 1.34
C THR A 272 0.17 14.57 1.87
N ILE A 273 0.05 13.88 3.00
CA ILE A 273 1.13 13.11 3.63
C ILE A 273 0.58 11.75 4.09
N GLY A 274 1.42 10.73 4.00
CA GLY A 274 1.17 9.42 4.60
C GLY A 274 0.74 8.35 3.60
N THR A 275 0.81 7.09 4.05
CA THR A 275 0.65 5.89 3.23
C THR A 275 -0.78 5.70 2.70
N PHE A 276 -1.79 6.23 3.38
CA PHE A 276 -3.19 6.13 2.93
C PHE A 276 -3.42 6.86 1.60
N GLY A 277 -2.94 8.11 1.49
CA GLY A 277 -3.05 8.88 0.25
C GLY A 277 -2.16 8.32 -0.86
N TYR A 278 -0.98 7.82 -0.50
CA TYR A 278 -0.11 7.13 -1.44
C TYR A 278 -0.81 5.92 -2.07
N TRP A 279 -1.35 5.01 -1.27
CA TRP A 279 -2.00 3.81 -1.80
C TRP A 279 -3.26 4.14 -2.61
N ALA A 280 -4.01 5.17 -2.22
CA ALA A 280 -5.14 5.65 -3.02
C ALA A 280 -4.71 6.08 -4.43
N GLY A 281 -3.66 6.90 -4.54
CA GLY A 281 -3.11 7.32 -5.84
C GLY A 281 -2.52 6.17 -6.65
N TYR A 282 -1.82 5.25 -5.98
CA TYR A 282 -1.21 4.09 -6.63
C TYR A 282 -2.24 3.16 -7.28
N LEU A 283 -3.39 2.93 -6.61
CA LEU A 283 -4.48 2.13 -7.12
C LEU A 283 -5.33 2.87 -8.16
N ALA A 284 -5.62 4.16 -7.97
CA ALA A 284 -6.36 4.98 -8.93
C ALA A 284 -5.66 5.03 -10.30
N GLY A 285 -4.32 5.10 -10.30
CA GLY A 285 -3.50 4.88 -11.49
C GLY A 285 -3.47 6.01 -12.52
N GLY A 286 -4.21 7.11 -12.30
CA GLY A 286 -4.07 8.34 -13.09
C GLY A 286 -3.05 9.31 -12.48
N GLU A 287 -3.13 10.57 -12.91
CA GLU A 287 -2.28 11.65 -12.38
C GLU A 287 -2.42 11.79 -10.86
N THR A 288 -1.28 11.84 -10.17
CA THR A 288 -1.23 12.02 -8.73
C THR A 288 -0.38 13.25 -8.39
N ILE A 289 -0.98 14.19 -7.65
CA ILE A 289 -0.29 15.32 -7.03
C ILE A 289 -0.02 14.99 -5.57
N TYR A 290 1.21 15.20 -5.11
CA TYR A 290 1.59 14.99 -3.71
C TYR A 290 2.28 16.22 -3.10
N LEU A 291 2.19 16.36 -1.77
CA LEU A 291 2.92 17.37 -1.03
C LEU A 291 4.38 16.94 -0.91
N THR A 292 5.30 17.73 -1.46
CA THR A 292 6.75 17.48 -1.34
C THR A 292 7.41 18.50 -0.42
N ASN A 293 8.65 18.24 -0.01
CA ASN A 293 9.48 19.16 0.79
C ASN A 293 8.79 19.69 2.05
N PHE A 294 8.04 18.83 2.74
CA PHE A 294 7.23 19.22 3.91
C PHE A 294 7.99 19.22 5.24
N THR A 295 9.32 19.15 5.21
CA THR A 295 10.20 19.23 6.39
C THR A 295 11.35 20.20 6.16
N LEU A 296 11.90 20.77 7.22
CA LEU A 296 13.16 21.52 7.16
C LEU A 296 14.33 20.61 6.70
N PRO A 297 15.35 21.16 6.01
CA PRO A 297 16.49 20.37 5.52
C PRO A 297 17.30 19.63 6.59
N ASP A 298 17.25 20.09 7.84
CA ASP A 298 17.94 19.50 8.99
C ASP A 298 17.04 18.55 9.81
N SER A 299 15.89 18.17 9.27
CA SER A 299 15.00 17.21 9.92
C SER A 299 15.58 15.80 9.92
N TRP A 300 15.50 15.12 11.07
CA TRP A 300 15.84 13.70 11.17
C TRP A 300 14.89 12.81 10.35
N PHE A 301 13.69 13.31 10.00
CA PHE A 301 12.75 12.64 9.11
C PHE A 301 13.40 12.25 7.79
N LEU A 302 14.29 13.09 7.25
CA LEU A 302 14.97 12.84 5.97
C LEU A 302 16.03 11.73 6.02
N LYS A 303 16.33 11.18 7.21
CA LYS A 303 17.14 9.95 7.35
C LYS A 303 16.31 8.68 7.30
N LEU A 304 14.98 8.82 7.41
CA LEU A 304 14.02 7.74 7.34
C LEU A 304 13.32 7.83 5.99
N PHE A 305 12.69 8.96 5.70
CA PHE A 305 11.87 9.08 4.50
C PHE A 305 12.67 9.54 3.28
N HIS A 306 12.63 8.73 2.23
CA HIS A 306 13.24 8.99 0.93
C HIS A 306 12.17 9.27 -0.12
N TYR A 307 12.09 10.52 -0.61
CA TYR A 307 11.04 10.93 -1.56
C TYR A 307 11.06 10.14 -2.87
N ASP A 308 12.25 9.85 -3.38
CA ASP A 308 12.50 9.07 -4.61
C ASP A 308 12.08 7.60 -4.49
N ALA A 309 12.16 7.04 -3.28
CA ALA A 309 11.70 5.69 -2.99
C ALA A 309 10.21 5.65 -2.61
N ALA A 310 9.65 6.74 -2.10
CA ALA A 310 8.28 6.82 -1.62
C ALA A 310 7.27 7.19 -2.71
N PHE A 311 7.63 8.05 -3.66
CA PHE A 311 6.73 8.53 -4.70
C PHE A 311 7.20 8.12 -6.09
N LEU A 312 6.25 7.80 -6.97
CA LEU A 312 6.57 7.35 -8.32
C LEU A 312 7.15 8.52 -9.13
N PRO A 313 8.10 8.26 -10.07
CA PRO A 313 8.75 9.32 -10.84
C PRO A 313 7.80 10.21 -11.65
N GLU A 314 6.67 9.67 -12.10
CA GLU A 314 5.65 10.37 -12.87
C GLU A 314 4.68 11.20 -12.02
N TRP A 315 4.74 11.10 -10.70
CA TRP A 315 3.88 11.89 -9.81
C TRP A 315 4.36 13.34 -9.70
N ILE A 316 3.42 14.25 -9.50
CA ILE A 316 3.67 15.69 -9.52
C ILE A 316 3.81 16.19 -8.08
N GLY A 317 5.03 16.57 -7.69
CA GLY A 317 5.29 17.15 -6.36
C GLY A 317 5.04 18.66 -6.32
N ILE A 318 4.17 19.11 -5.41
CA ILE A 318 4.03 20.55 -5.08
C ILE A 318 4.66 20.79 -3.71
N PRO A 319 5.65 21.70 -3.59
CA PRO A 319 6.36 21.91 -2.34
C PRO A 319 5.45 22.57 -1.29
N ALA A 320 5.59 22.13 -0.03
CA ALA A 320 4.93 22.74 1.11
C ALA A 320 5.49 24.15 1.41
N ASP A 321 4.66 25.02 1.99
CA ASP A 321 5.14 26.26 2.58
C ASP A 321 5.69 26.01 3.99
N LEU A 322 7.00 26.24 4.17
CA LEU A 322 7.70 26.07 5.45
C LEU A 322 7.84 27.39 6.24
N SER A 323 7.24 28.49 5.77
CA SER A 323 7.33 29.82 6.38
C SER A 323 6.97 29.82 7.88
N LEU A 324 5.93 29.08 8.26
CA LEU A 324 5.45 28.93 9.64
C LEU A 324 6.51 28.34 10.59
N LEU A 325 7.41 27.47 10.11
CA LEU A 325 8.45 26.88 10.94
C LEU A 325 9.70 27.74 11.05
N ARG A 326 9.96 28.60 10.07
CA ARG A 326 11.15 29.46 10.03
C ARG A 326 11.03 30.68 10.93
N ASN A 327 9.80 31.08 11.25
CA ASN A 327 9.51 32.24 12.08
C ASN A 327 9.45 31.91 13.59
N ASP A 328 9.47 30.63 13.98
CA ASP A 328 9.54 30.20 15.37
C ASP A 328 11.00 30.10 15.86
N LEU A 329 11.34 30.87 16.92
CA LEU A 329 12.59 30.87 17.69
C LEU A 329 12.97 29.46 18.24
N PRO A 330 14.24 29.20 18.64
CA PRO A 330 14.94 27.95 18.35
C PRO A 330 14.25 26.69 18.88
N TRP A 331 14.19 25.70 17.98
CA TRP A 331 13.63 24.36 18.20
C TRP A 331 13.96 23.79 19.59
N ASN A 332 12.95 23.68 20.45
CA ASN A 332 13.12 23.31 21.84
C ASN A 332 13.39 21.80 21.96
N LYS A 333 14.67 21.42 22.02
CA LYS A 333 15.20 20.03 22.11
C LYS A 333 14.56 19.15 23.19
N LYS A 334 13.82 19.71 24.16
CA LYS A 334 13.09 18.93 25.19
C LYS A 334 11.91 18.11 24.63
N LYS A 335 11.30 18.50 23.51
CA LYS A 335 10.10 17.81 22.96
C LYS A 335 10.42 16.47 22.27
N ALA A 336 11.62 16.29 21.73
CA ALA A 336 11.98 15.06 21.00
C ALA A 336 12.29 13.84 21.90
N LYS A 337 12.55 14.05 23.20
CA LYS A 337 13.03 13.00 24.12
C LYS A 337 11.96 11.97 24.51
N TYR A 338 10.67 12.27 24.29
CA TYR A 338 9.56 11.38 24.66
C TYR A 338 9.26 10.27 23.62
N TRP A 339 9.71 10.42 22.37
CA TRP A 339 9.39 9.45 21.30
C TRP A 339 10.38 8.30 21.14
N HIS A 340 11.60 8.42 21.67
CA HIS A 340 12.59 7.32 21.62
C HIS A 340 12.26 6.16 22.58
N ASN A 341 11.26 6.31 23.46
CA ASN A 341 10.89 5.29 24.45
C ASN A 341 9.57 4.56 24.15
N ILE A 342 8.92 4.80 22.99
CA ILE A 342 7.58 4.27 22.68
C ILE A 342 7.54 3.47 21.36
N ASN A 343 8.66 3.24 20.68
CA ASN A 343 8.72 2.39 19.48
C ASN A 343 9.53 1.11 19.69
#